data_AF-K1ZHT0-F1
#
_entry.id   AF-K1ZHT0-F1
#
_cell.length_a   1.000
_cell.length_b   1.000
_cell.length_c   1.000
_cell.angle_alpha   90.00
_cell.angle_beta   90.00
_cell.angle_gamma   90.00
#
_symmetry.space_group_name_H-M   'P 1'
#
loop_
_entity.id
_entity.type
_entity.pdbx_description
1 polymer ?
#
loop_
_entity_poly.entity_id
_entity_poly.type
_entity_poly.pdbx_seq_one_letter_code
_entity_poly.pdbx_strand_id
1 'polypeptide(L)'
;MRGSDKREMIGNEGMVILDMVRRLNRRAAIDHLRKLIDKTHPADMAWVYRHLTEDERTAVFNIIVKTDSVGEFLSELDVSHLTELVKGLTPQSLAEILATMPSDDAVDILEALPP
;
A
#
# COMPACT_ATOMS: atom_id res chain seq x y z
N MET A 1 -17.70 4.93 22.00
CA MET A 1 -17.98 4.53 20.60
C MET A 1 -16.74 4.83 19.76
N ARG A 2 -15.97 3.79 19.44
CA ARG A 2 -15.04 3.69 18.30
C ARG A 2 -15.36 2.29 17.78
N GLY A 3 -15.96 2.06 16.62
CA GLY A 3 -15.86 2.79 15.37
C GLY A 3 -15.12 1.87 14.40
N SER A 4 -15.84 0.84 13.94
CA SER A 4 -15.47 -0.18 12.94
C SER A 4 -14.24 -1.05 13.25
N ASP A 5 -14.49 -2.25 13.78
CA ASP A 5 -13.74 -3.45 13.39
C ASP A 5 -13.84 -3.57 11.86
N LYS A 6 -12.91 -2.94 11.13
CA LYS A 6 -12.75 -3.18 9.69
C LYS A 6 -12.12 -4.56 9.59
N ARG A 7 -12.98 -5.58 9.46
CA ARG A 7 -12.60 -6.96 9.15
C ARG A 7 -11.57 -6.95 8.02
N GLU A 8 -10.39 -7.51 8.29
CA GLU A 8 -9.51 -8.02 7.24
C GLU A 8 -10.34 -8.94 6.32
N MET A 9 -10.31 -8.70 5.01
CA MET A 9 -11.13 -9.47 4.09
C MET A 9 -10.39 -10.74 3.65
N ILE A 10 -10.83 -11.89 4.17
CA ILE A 10 -10.32 -13.20 3.79
C ILE A 10 -11.14 -13.76 2.61
N GLY A 11 -10.58 -13.76 1.39
CA GLY A 11 -11.11 -14.51 0.24
C GLY A 11 -11.65 -13.67 -0.92
N ASN A 12 -12.93 -13.86 -1.30
CA ASN A 12 -13.53 -13.35 -2.55
C ASN A 12 -13.53 -11.81 -2.69
N GLU A 13 -13.59 -11.08 -1.58
CA GLU A 13 -13.66 -9.61 -1.60
C GLU A 13 -12.33 -8.98 -2.05
N GLY A 14 -11.19 -9.59 -1.67
CA GLY A 14 -9.87 -9.17 -2.15
C GLY A 14 -9.72 -9.33 -3.66
N MET A 15 -10.26 -10.42 -4.23
CA MET A 15 -10.25 -10.63 -5.69
C MET A 15 -11.05 -9.57 -6.46
N VAL A 16 -12.18 -9.12 -5.89
CA VAL A 16 -12.97 -8.03 -6.49
C VAL A 16 -12.19 -6.73 -6.50
N ILE A 17 -11.51 -6.38 -5.41
CA ILE A 17 -10.67 -5.17 -5.35
C ILE A 17 -9.50 -5.29 -6.33
N LEU A 18 -8.83 -6.43 -6.39
CA LEU A 18 -7.75 -6.70 -7.33
C LEU A 18 -8.19 -6.46 -8.78
N ASP A 19 -9.32 -7.02 -9.18
CA ASP A 19 -9.87 -6.83 -10.52
C ASP A 19 -10.28 -5.37 -10.79
N MET A 20 -10.80 -4.67 -9.78
CA MET A 20 -11.10 -3.25 -9.87
C MET A 20 -9.84 -2.40 -10.03
N VAL A 21 -8.79 -2.66 -9.23
CA VAL A 21 -7.50 -1.96 -9.31
C VAL A 21 -6.88 -2.17 -10.69
N ARG A 22 -6.78 -3.41 -11.18
CA ARG A 22 -6.26 -3.70 -12.53
C ARG A 22 -7.05 -3.02 -13.63
N ARG A 23 -8.39 -3.03 -13.52
CA ARG A 23 -9.27 -2.38 -14.51
C ARG A 23 -9.09 -0.87 -14.54
N LEU A 24 -9.01 -0.23 -13.38
CA LEU A 24 -8.83 1.22 -13.27
C LEU A 24 -7.43 1.64 -13.72
N ASN A 25 -6.40 0.87 -13.34
CA ASN A 25 -5.02 1.11 -13.74
C ASN A 25 -4.85 1.05 -15.26
N ARG A 26 -5.36 -0.03 -15.91
CA ARG A 26 -5.31 -0.20 -17.37
C ARG A 26 -5.98 0.94 -18.15
N ARG A 27 -7.00 1.57 -17.57
CA ARG A 27 -7.73 2.69 -18.20
C ARG A 27 -7.17 4.06 -17.84
N ALA A 28 -6.06 4.12 -17.10
CA ALA A 28 -5.50 5.35 -16.54
C ALA A 28 -6.53 6.19 -15.77
N ALA A 29 -7.48 5.53 -15.09
CA ALA A 29 -8.55 6.18 -14.34
C ALA A 29 -8.05 6.60 -12.94
N ILE A 30 -7.04 7.48 -12.91
CA ILE A 30 -6.23 7.78 -11.70
C ILE A 30 -7.10 8.27 -10.53
N ASP A 31 -8.03 9.19 -10.75
CA ASP A 31 -8.89 9.72 -9.68
C ASP A 31 -9.81 8.64 -9.08
N HIS A 32 -10.29 7.72 -9.91
CA HIS A 32 -11.12 6.60 -9.45
C HIS A 32 -10.29 5.56 -8.71
N LEU A 33 -9.06 5.31 -9.17
CA LEU A 33 -8.13 4.41 -8.50
C LEU A 33 -7.74 4.97 -7.13
N ARG A 34 -7.42 6.27 -7.04
CA ARG A 34 -7.15 6.94 -5.76
C ARG A 34 -8.32 6.81 -4.79
N LYS A 35 -9.54 7.13 -5.24
CA LYS A 35 -10.75 6.98 -4.42
C LYS A 35 -11.02 5.54 -3.96
N LEU A 36 -10.60 4.54 -4.74
CA LEU A 36 -10.71 3.14 -4.34
C LEU A 36 -9.67 2.80 -3.28
N ILE A 37 -8.42 3.22 -3.47
CA ILE A 37 -7.32 3.05 -2.51
C ILE A 37 -7.70 3.71 -1.18
N ASP A 38 -8.13 4.97 -1.17
CA ASP A 38 -8.52 5.73 0.04
C ASP A 38 -9.66 5.06 0.84
N LYS A 39 -10.45 4.19 0.21
CA LYS A 39 -11.56 3.47 0.85
C LYS A 39 -11.22 2.04 1.24
N THR A 40 -10.11 1.51 0.74
CA THR A 40 -9.65 0.14 1.00
C THR A 40 -8.82 0.14 2.29
N HIS A 41 -8.98 -0.89 3.14
CA HIS A 41 -8.15 -1.02 4.33
C HIS A 41 -6.67 -1.24 3.93
N PRO A 42 -5.68 -0.69 4.65
CA PRO A 42 -4.27 -0.91 4.37
C PRO A 42 -3.90 -2.39 4.18
N ALA A 43 -4.34 -3.28 5.08
CA ALA A 43 -4.12 -4.72 4.97
C ALA A 43 -4.69 -5.36 3.68
N ASP A 44 -5.91 -4.96 3.27
CA ASP A 44 -6.52 -5.43 2.03
C ASP A 44 -5.75 -4.90 0.80
N MET A 45 -5.31 -3.64 0.86
CA MET A 45 -4.52 -3.04 -0.21
C MET A 45 -3.14 -3.70 -0.32
N ALA A 46 -2.51 -4.05 0.81
CA ALA A 46 -1.28 -4.84 0.85
C ALA A 46 -1.49 -6.23 0.25
N TRP A 47 -2.63 -6.89 0.54
CA TRP A 47 -2.98 -8.15 -0.12
C TRP A 47 -3.12 -8.00 -1.63
N VAL A 48 -3.83 -6.97 -2.10
CA VAL A 48 -3.98 -6.68 -3.54
C VAL A 48 -2.62 -6.42 -4.18
N TYR A 49 -1.79 -5.59 -3.55
CA TYR A 49 -0.47 -5.20 -4.05
C TYR A 49 0.45 -6.40 -4.29
N ARG A 50 0.41 -7.40 -3.40
CA ARG A 50 1.15 -8.66 -3.55
C ARG A 50 0.78 -9.43 -4.82
N HIS A 51 -0.45 -9.30 -5.32
CA HIS A 51 -0.92 -9.98 -6.51
C HIS A 51 -0.75 -9.17 -7.81
N LEU A 52 -0.29 -7.92 -7.73
CA LEU A 52 0.00 -7.08 -8.89
C LEU A 52 1.32 -7.48 -9.56
N THR A 53 1.42 -7.25 -10.88
CA THR A 53 2.71 -7.31 -11.59
C THR A 53 3.62 -6.15 -11.19
N GLU A 54 4.92 -6.21 -11.51
CA GLU A 54 5.87 -5.13 -11.22
C GLU A 54 5.41 -3.77 -11.79
N ASP A 55 5.02 -3.72 -13.06
CA ASP A 55 4.48 -2.51 -13.71
C ASP A 55 3.21 -1.98 -13.01
N GLU A 56 2.31 -2.89 -12.61
CA GLU A 56 1.10 -2.54 -11.89
C GLU A 56 1.42 -1.97 -10.49
N ARG A 57 2.38 -2.58 -9.78
CA ARG A 57 2.86 -2.13 -8.48
C ARG A 57 3.44 -0.72 -8.56
N THR A 58 4.32 -0.44 -9.51
CA THR A 58 4.89 0.89 -9.70
C THR A 58 3.78 1.93 -9.95
N ALA A 59 2.84 1.65 -10.85
CA ALA A 59 1.75 2.56 -11.16
C ALA A 59 0.83 2.83 -9.96
N VAL A 60 0.46 1.77 -9.22
CA VAL A 60 -0.41 1.86 -8.04
C VAL A 60 0.30 2.55 -6.88
N PHE A 61 1.57 2.23 -6.63
CA PHE A 61 2.35 2.83 -5.54
C PHE A 61 2.56 4.34 -5.73
N ASN A 62 2.74 4.80 -6.97
CA ASN A 62 2.79 6.24 -7.30
C ASN A 62 1.50 7.01 -6.94
N ILE A 63 0.40 6.30 -6.68
CA ILE A 63 -0.85 6.84 -6.18
C ILE A 63 -0.90 6.71 -4.66
N ILE A 64 -0.58 5.53 -4.11
CA ILE A 64 -0.55 5.26 -2.65
C ILE A 64 0.37 6.24 -1.93
N VAL A 65 1.55 6.54 -2.46
CA VAL A 65 2.52 7.45 -1.82
C VAL A 65 2.00 8.88 -1.63
N LYS A 66 0.89 9.22 -2.28
CA LYS A 66 0.22 10.53 -2.18
C LYS A 66 -1.00 10.50 -1.26
N THR A 67 -1.28 9.37 -0.60
CA THR A 67 -2.37 9.23 0.37
C THR A 67 -1.83 9.31 1.79
N ASP A 68 -2.70 9.71 2.72
CA ASP A 68 -2.34 9.76 4.15
C ASP A 68 -2.16 8.36 4.77
N SER A 69 -2.60 7.31 4.06
CA SER A 69 -2.53 5.91 4.49
C SER A 69 -1.28 5.18 4.01
N VAL A 70 -0.32 5.86 3.37
CA VAL A 70 0.90 5.23 2.85
C VAL A 70 1.68 4.51 3.96
N GLY A 71 1.78 5.14 5.13
CA GLY A 71 2.48 4.58 6.28
C GLY A 71 1.86 3.27 6.75
N GLU A 72 0.58 3.29 7.08
CA GLU A 72 -0.19 2.10 7.47
C GLU A 72 -0.11 1.01 6.39
N PHE A 73 -0.14 1.38 5.10
CA PHE A 73 0.02 0.41 4.01
C PHE A 73 1.40 -0.26 4.01
N LEU A 74 2.48 0.48 4.26
CA LEU A 74 3.83 -0.09 4.30
C LEU A 74 4.00 -1.08 5.45
N SER A 75 3.41 -0.80 6.61
CA SER A 75 3.44 -1.72 7.78
C SER A 75 2.75 -3.06 7.50
N GLU A 76 1.84 -3.11 6.53
CA GLU A 76 1.08 -4.32 6.16
C GLU A 76 1.75 -5.15 5.06
N LEU A 77 2.83 -4.63 4.44
CA LEU A 77 3.60 -5.35 3.44
C LEU A 77 4.50 -6.40 4.12
N ASP A 78 4.66 -7.55 3.45
CA ASP A 78 5.72 -8.45 3.86
C ASP A 78 7.10 -7.90 3.47
N VAL A 79 8.13 -8.39 4.17
CA VAL A 79 9.53 -7.95 4.02
C VAL A 79 10.00 -7.98 2.56
N SER A 80 9.56 -8.96 1.77
CA SER A 80 9.99 -9.10 0.38
C SER A 80 9.47 -7.97 -0.50
N HIS A 81 8.18 -7.65 -0.38
CA HIS A 81 7.54 -6.58 -1.13
C HIS A 81 7.98 -5.19 -0.66
N LEU A 82 8.17 -5.01 0.65
CA LEU A 82 8.70 -3.78 1.23
C LEU A 82 10.12 -3.51 0.72
N THR A 83 11.00 -4.51 0.74
CA THR A 83 12.38 -4.38 0.27
C THR A 83 12.43 -4.05 -1.22
N GLU A 84 11.60 -4.70 -2.04
CA GLU A 84 11.51 -4.41 -3.47
C GLU A 84 11.04 -2.97 -3.73
N LEU A 85 10.00 -2.53 -3.03
CA LEU A 85 9.44 -1.18 -3.13
C LEU A 85 10.47 -0.12 -2.73
N VAL A 86 11.17 -0.32 -1.61
CA VAL A 86 12.17 0.63 -1.09
C VAL A 86 13.36 0.79 -2.02
N LYS A 87 13.75 -0.25 -2.79
CA LYS A 87 14.80 -0.11 -3.83
C LYS A 87 14.43 0.92 -4.92
N GLY A 88 13.14 1.15 -5.14
CA GLY A 88 12.64 2.16 -6.08
C GLY A 88 12.51 3.56 -5.48
N LEU A 89 12.70 3.71 -4.16
CA LEU A 89 12.59 4.99 -3.46
C LEU A 89 13.95 5.64 -3.23
N THR A 90 13.97 6.97 -3.24
CA THR A 90 15.12 7.71 -2.72
C THR A 90 15.11 7.66 -1.18
N PRO A 91 16.29 7.74 -0.52
CA PRO A 91 16.35 7.83 0.94
C PRO A 91 15.52 8.99 1.51
N GLN A 92 15.46 10.12 0.80
CA GLN A 92 14.66 11.28 1.19
C GLN A 92 13.16 10.97 1.14
N SER A 93 12.68 10.35 0.06
CA SER A 93 11.27 9.95 -0.06
C SER A 93 10.87 8.93 1.00
N LEU A 94 11.75 7.96 1.30
CA LEU A 94 11.50 7.02 2.38
C LEU A 94 11.42 7.73 3.74
N ALA A 95 12.35 8.64 4.03
CA ALA A 95 12.35 9.40 5.28
C ALA A 95 11.09 10.27 5.43
N GLU A 96 10.61 10.90 4.35
CA GLU A 96 9.37 11.67 4.34
C GLU A 96 8.16 10.80 4.67
N ILE A 97 8.08 9.60 4.09
CA ILE A 97 7.00 8.64 4.39
C ILE A 97 7.07 8.21 5.86
N LEU A 98 8.24 7.78 6.34
CA LEU A 98 8.42 7.33 7.73
C LEU A 98 8.11 8.42 8.75
N ALA A 99 8.37 9.69 8.42
CA ALA A 99 8.04 10.83 9.28
C ALA A 99 6.53 11.05 9.47
N THR A 100 5.69 10.48 8.59
CA THR A 100 4.22 10.54 8.73
C THR A 100 3.64 9.40 9.57
N MET A 101 4.48 8.45 9.98
CA MET A 101 4.07 7.23 10.69
C MET A 101 4.20 7.37 12.20
N PRO A 102 3.43 6.60 12.98
CA PRO A 102 3.76 6.33 14.37
C PRO A 102 5.21 5.83 14.52
N SER A 103 5.88 6.24 15.59
CA SER A 103 7.31 5.98 15.76
C SER A 103 7.63 4.49 15.90
N ASP A 104 6.71 3.70 16.42
CA ASP A 104 6.78 2.24 16.52
C ASP A 104 6.71 1.59 15.13
N ASP A 105 5.72 1.94 14.32
CA ASP A 105 5.59 1.43 12.95
C ASP A 105 6.81 1.79 12.08
N ALA A 106 7.34 3.01 12.24
CA ALA A 106 8.52 3.45 11.51
C ALA A 106 9.78 2.65 11.89
N VAL A 107 9.91 2.27 13.16
CA VAL A 107 11.02 1.42 13.65
C VAL A 107 10.90 0.02 13.06
N ASP A 108 9.72 -0.58 13.08
CA ASP A 108 9.48 -1.92 12.52
C ASP A 108 9.84 -1.99 11.03
N ILE A 109 9.50 -0.96 10.25
CA ILE A 109 9.91 -0.87 8.84
C ILE A 109 11.42 -0.77 8.69
N LEU A 110 12.10 0.05 9.50
CA LEU A 110 13.55 0.19 9.43
C LEU A 110 14.28 -1.11 9.78
N GLU A 111 13.78 -1.87 10.76
CA GLU A 111 14.34 -3.18 11.14
C GLU A 111 14.10 -4.26 10.08
N ALA A 112 13.03 -4.14 9.29
CA ALA A 112 12.72 -5.05 8.19
C ALA A 112 13.62 -4.84 6.96
N LEU A 113 14.27 -3.68 6.84
CA LEU A 113 15.16 -3.40 5.71
C LEU A 113 16.54 -4.03 5.94
N PRO A 114 17.12 -4.67 4.90
CA PRO A 114 18.50 -5.15 4.99
C PRO A 114 19.46 -3.97 5.20
N PRO A 115 20.56 -4.19 5.94
CA PRO A 115 21.56 -3.14 6.24
C PRO A 115 22.35 -2.67 5.01
#